data_AF-A0A6V8IKM8-F1
#
_entry.id   AF-A0A6V8IKM8-F1
#
_cell.length_a   1.000
_cell.length_b   1.000
_cell.length_c   1.000
_cell.angle_alpha   90.00
_cell.angle_beta   90.00
_cell.angle_gamma   90.00
#
_symmetry.space_group_name_H-M   'P 1'
#
loop_
_entity.id
_entity.type
_entity.pdbx_description
1 polymer ?
#
loop_
_entity_poly.entity_id
_entity_poly.type
_entity_poly.pdbx_seq_one_letter_code
_entity_poly.pdbx_strand_id
1 'polypeptide(L)'
;MQWSDLLGLLPPQVLFWVGMFLVLASVLLNVCGFLRSRIAPPAPGSLWVRPYQLLSFLAFEQKYAAAMYRIGLTAVMTTRAEAPLLKKAGADSGVQILDSKGKPKAPT
;
A
#
# COMPACT_ATOMS: atom_id res chain seq x y z
N MET A 1 -21.97 -19.47 -0.36
CA MET A 1 -21.08 -19.92 0.73
C MET A 1 -20.37 -18.68 1.25
N GLN A 2 -20.77 -18.17 2.41
CA GLN A 2 -20.13 -17.00 3.00
C GLN A 2 -18.81 -17.43 3.67
N TRP A 3 -17.84 -16.52 3.77
CA TRP A 3 -16.56 -16.79 4.45
C TRP A 3 -16.74 -17.28 5.91
N SER A 4 -17.83 -16.86 6.56
CA SER A 4 -18.26 -17.36 7.86
C SER A 4 -18.54 -18.87 7.88
N ASP A 5 -19.09 -19.41 6.80
CA ASP A 5 -19.44 -20.84 6.67
C ASP A 5 -18.18 -21.71 6.50
N LEU A 6 -17.16 -21.18 5.83
CA LEU A 6 -15.85 -21.83 5.67
C LEU A 6 -15.04 -21.83 6.97
N LEU A 7 -15.11 -20.74 7.74
CA LEU A 7 -14.42 -20.63 9.03
C LEU A 7 -15.07 -21.51 10.10
N GLY A 8 -16.39 -21.70 10.08
CA GLY A 8 -17.10 -22.60 10.99
C GLY A 8 -16.81 -24.09 10.78
N LEU A 9 -16.28 -24.46 9.61
CA LEU A 9 -15.95 -25.85 9.25
C LEU A 9 -14.53 -26.25 9.70
N LEU A 10 -13.70 -25.28 10.09
CA LEU A 10 -12.33 -25.50 10.49
C LEU A 10 -12.24 -25.89 11.98
N PRO A 11 -11.40 -26.88 12.33
CA PRO A 11 -11.15 -27.22 13.72
C PRO A 11 -10.70 -25.99 14.54
N PRO A 12 -11.09 -25.86 15.82
CA PRO A 12 -10.77 -24.70 16.67
C PRO A 12 -9.27 -24.37 16.72
N GLN A 13 -8.43 -25.40 16.70
CA GLN A 13 -6.97 -25.28 16.62
C GLN A 13 -6.48 -24.60 15.33
N VAL A 14 -7.11 -24.85 14.18
CA VAL A 14 -6.74 -24.21 12.91
C VAL A 14 -7.12 -22.73 12.93
N LEU A 15 -8.30 -22.40 13.46
CA LEU A 15 -8.73 -21.01 13.64
C LEU A 15 -7.77 -20.23 14.54
N PHE A 16 -7.29 -20.85 15.62
CA PHE A 16 -6.28 -20.25 16.49
C PHE A 16 -4.97 -19.94 15.75
N TRP A 17 -4.44 -20.90 14.97
CA TRP A 17 -3.21 -20.69 14.20
C TRP A 17 -3.37 -19.64 13.10
N VAL A 18 -4.51 -19.63 12.41
CA VAL A 18 -4.82 -18.60 11.40
C VAL A 18 -4.92 -17.22 12.04
N GLY A 19 -5.57 -17.11 13.20
CA GLY A 19 -5.64 -15.86 13.95
C GLY A 19 -4.26 -15.37 14.39
N MET A 20 -3.44 -16.25 14.97
CA MET A 20 -2.05 -15.95 15.32
C MET A 20 -1.24 -15.47 14.12
N PHE A 21 -1.35 -16.17 12.99
CA PHE A 21 -0.65 -15.82 11.75
C PHE A 21 -1.02 -14.41 11.26
N LEU A 22 -2.31 -14.07 11.26
CA LEU A 22 -2.78 -12.74 10.85
C LEU A 22 -2.26 -11.63 11.77
N VAL A 23 -2.23 -11.87 13.09
CA VAL A 23 -1.69 -10.92 14.06
C VAL A 23 -0.18 -10.73 13.84
N LEU A 24 0.59 -11.82 13.73
CA LEU A 24 2.03 -11.78 13.48
C LEU A 24 2.37 -11.07 12.17
N ALA A 25 1.64 -11.38 11.09
CA ALA A 25 1.80 -10.71 9.80
C ALA A 25 1.50 -9.21 9.91
N SER A 26 0.43 -8.84 10.61
CA SER A 26 0.07 -7.43 10.82
C SER A 26 1.14 -6.67 11.62
N VAL A 27 1.69 -7.27 12.67
CA VAL A 27 2.79 -6.68 13.45
C VAL A 27 4.02 -6.50 12.58
N LEU A 28 4.41 -7.54 11.82
CA LEU A 28 5.57 -7.48 10.94
C LEU A 28 5.47 -6.35 9.91
N LEU A 29 4.33 -6.22 9.24
CA LEU A 29 4.10 -5.18 8.24
C LEU A 29 4.19 -3.77 8.84
N ASN A 30 3.63 -3.56 10.04
CA ASN A 30 3.73 -2.28 10.75
C ASN A 30 5.18 -1.96 11.14
N VAL A 31 5.95 -2.95 11.59
CA VAL A 31 7.38 -2.79 11.89
C VAL A 31 8.17 -2.44 10.63
N CYS A 32 7.91 -3.10 9.50
CA CYS A 32 8.53 -2.75 8.22
C CYS A 32 8.20 -1.32 7.78
N GLY A 33 6.92 -0.90 7.94
CA GLY A 33 6.49 0.48 7.67
C GLY A 33 7.20 1.50 8.55
N PHE A 34 7.34 1.21 9.84
CA PHE A 34 8.07 2.04 10.78
C PHE A 34 9.56 2.14 10.42
N LEU A 35 10.22 1.01 10.17
CA LEU A 35 11.63 0.98 9.76
C LEU A 35 11.86 1.76 8.47
N ARG A 36 10.96 1.64 7.48
CA ARG A 36 11.05 2.41 6.24
C ARG A 36 11.02 3.91 6.48
N SER A 37 10.23 4.37 7.44
CA SER A 37 10.13 5.80 7.78
C SER A 37 11.39 6.34 8.48
N ARG A 38 12.21 5.47 9.06
CA ARG A 38 13.43 5.84 9.80
C ARG A 38 14.71 5.66 9.00
N ILE A 39 14.73 4.72 8.06
CA ILE A 39 15.92 4.36 7.29
C ILE A 39 15.95 5.16 5.99
N ALA A 40 17.02 5.94 5.80
CA ALA A 40 17.27 6.64 4.55
C ALA A 40 17.52 5.65 3.40
N PRO A 41 17.08 5.95 2.17
CA PRO A 41 17.30 5.07 1.04
C PRO A 41 18.81 4.90 0.78
N PRO A 42 19.30 3.65 0.59
CA PRO A 42 20.71 3.38 0.34
C PRO A 42 21.13 3.87 -1.05
N ALA A 43 22.43 4.16 -1.20
CA ALA A 43 23.01 4.60 -2.47
C ALA A 43 22.83 3.56 -3.59
N PRO A 44 22.62 3.99 -4.85
CA PRO A 44 22.53 3.09 -6.00
C PRO A 44 23.86 2.36 -6.19
N GLY A 45 23.86 1.04 -5.91
CA GLY A 45 25.05 0.19 -5.91
C GLY A 45 25.35 -0.50 -4.56
N SER A 46 24.68 -0.11 -3.48
CA SER A 46 24.83 -0.77 -2.18
C SER A 46 24.11 -2.12 -2.14
N LEU A 47 24.71 -3.12 -1.47
CA LEU A 47 24.06 -4.41 -1.18
C LEU A 47 22.75 -4.24 -0.40
N TRP A 48 22.58 -3.12 0.29
CA TRP A 48 21.38 -2.77 1.05
C TRP A 48 20.20 -2.35 0.18
N VAL A 49 20.38 -2.09 -1.12
CA VAL A 49 19.30 -1.67 -2.02
C VAL A 49 18.21 -2.74 -2.13
N ARG A 50 18.58 -4.01 -2.30
CA ARG A 50 17.62 -5.12 -2.40
C ARG A 50 16.78 -5.32 -1.12
N PRO A 51 17.37 -5.47 0.08
CA PRO A 51 16.57 -5.60 1.29
C PRO A 51 15.75 -4.34 1.59
N TYR A 52 16.27 -3.14 1.29
CA TYR A 52 15.52 -1.90 1.43
C TYR A 52 14.32 -1.84 0.48
N GLN A 53 14.46 -2.32 -0.76
CA GLN A 53 13.35 -2.42 -1.72
C GLN A 53 12.28 -3.40 -1.26
N LEU A 54 12.66 -4.53 -0.67
CA LEU A 54 11.73 -5.55 -0.18
C LEU A 54 10.96 -5.04 1.05
N LEU A 55 11.67 -4.41 1.99
CA LEU A 55 11.08 -3.70 3.12
C LEU A 55 10.15 -2.56 2.67
N SER A 56 10.58 -1.85 1.63
CA SER A 56 9.82 -0.77 1.00
C SER A 56 8.52 -1.26 0.37
N PHE A 57 8.58 -2.36 -0.37
CA PHE A 57 7.44 -3.00 -1.02
C PHE A 57 6.40 -3.46 0.00
N LEU A 58 6.82 -4.21 1.02
CA LEU A 58 5.95 -4.69 2.10
C LEU A 58 5.23 -3.54 2.82
N ALA A 59 5.96 -2.47 3.14
CA ALA A 59 5.38 -1.28 3.76
C ALA A 59 4.39 -0.52 2.86
N PHE A 60 4.58 -0.60 1.54
CA PHE A 60 3.71 0.09 0.58
C PHE A 60 2.41 -0.69 0.32
N GLU A 61 2.49 -2.00 0.11
CA GLU A 61 1.32 -2.85 -0.08
C GLU A 61 0.29 -2.69 1.05
N GLN A 62 0.75 -2.57 2.31
CA GLN A 62 -0.14 -2.29 3.43
C GLN A 62 -0.85 -0.93 3.30
N LYS A 63 -0.15 0.12 2.89
CA LYS A 63 -0.73 1.45 2.68
C LYS A 63 -1.65 1.50 1.47
N TYR A 64 -1.30 0.79 0.40
CA TYR A 64 -2.09 0.68 -0.81
C TYR A 64 -3.39 -0.10 -0.55
N ALA A 65 -3.31 -1.24 0.13
CA ALA A 65 -4.48 -1.98 0.59
C ALA A 65 -5.37 -1.11 1.49
N ALA A 66 -4.78 -0.41 2.47
CA ALA A 66 -5.52 0.51 3.33
C ALA A 66 -6.17 1.69 2.56
N ALA A 67 -5.54 2.17 1.49
CA ALA A 67 -6.09 3.20 0.61
C ALA A 67 -7.24 2.66 -0.26
N MET A 68 -7.13 1.43 -0.77
CA MET A 68 -8.22 0.72 -1.48
C MET A 68 -9.47 0.53 -0.62
N TYR A 69 -9.31 0.28 0.69
CA TYR A 69 -10.44 0.20 1.63
C TYR A 69 -11.05 1.57 1.99
N ARG A 70 -10.39 2.69 1.66
CA ARG A 70 -11.02 4.01 1.72
C ARG A 70 -11.77 4.26 0.42
N ILE A 71 -13.09 4.08 0.47
CA ILE A 71 -14.02 4.46 -0.60
C ILE A 71 -13.70 5.92 -1.02
N GLY A 72 -13.09 6.11 -2.20
CA GLY A 72 -12.78 7.42 -2.78
C GLY A 72 -11.30 7.84 -2.84
N LEU A 73 -10.32 7.03 -2.40
CA LEU A 73 -8.88 7.40 -2.43
C LEU A 73 -8.02 6.34 -3.14
N THR A 74 -8.05 6.33 -4.46
CA THR A 74 -7.13 5.53 -5.30
C THR A 74 -5.84 6.29 -5.53
N ALA A 75 -4.75 5.88 -4.88
CA ALA A 75 -3.41 6.41 -5.13
C ALA A 75 -2.62 5.44 -6.02
N VAL A 76 -2.48 5.76 -7.31
CA VAL A 76 -1.63 5.02 -8.25
C VAL A 76 -0.20 5.56 -8.17
N MET A 77 0.78 4.70 -7.88
CA MET A 77 2.21 5.06 -7.97
C MET A 77 2.61 5.18 -9.43
N THR A 78 3.18 6.33 -9.79
CA THR A 78 3.63 6.60 -11.16
C THR A 78 5.10 6.97 -11.14
N THR A 79 5.88 6.53 -12.13
CA THR A 79 7.24 7.03 -12.27
C THR A 79 7.21 8.54 -12.58
N ARG A 80 8.32 9.26 -12.31
CA ARG A 80 8.41 10.71 -12.62
C ARG A 80 8.16 11.00 -14.11
N ALA A 81 8.49 10.05 -14.98
CA ALA A 81 8.29 10.15 -16.42
C ALA A 81 6.82 9.96 -16.84
N GLU A 82 6.06 9.15 -16.10
CA GLU A 82 4.65 8.82 -16.41
C GLU A 82 3.66 9.78 -15.74
N ALA A 83 4.09 10.52 -14.72
CA ALA A 83 3.29 11.54 -14.03
C ALA A 83 2.58 12.55 -14.98
N PRO A 84 3.19 13.10 -16.05
CA PRO A 84 2.48 14.00 -16.96
C PRO A 84 1.40 13.31 -17.80
N LEU A 85 1.61 12.05 -18.20
CA LEU A 85 0.63 11.29 -18.98
C LEU A 85 -0.60 10.93 -18.14
N LEU A 86 -0.38 10.53 -16.89
CA LEU A 86 -1.46 10.15 -15.97
C LEU A 86 -2.25 11.36 -15.46
N LYS A 87 -1.63 12.54 -15.37
CA LYS A 87 -2.36 13.79 -15.12
C LYS A 87 -3.30 14.16 -16.27
N LYS A 88 -2.87 13.97 -17.53
CA LYS A 88 -3.73 14.18 -18.70
C LYS A 88 -4.89 13.18 -18.72
N ALA A 89 -4.60 11.89 -18.53
CA ALA A 89 -5.64 10.86 -18.44
C ALA A 89 -6.62 11.09 -17.28
N GLY A 90 -6.15 11.59 -16.13
CA GLY A 90 -6.98 11.96 -14.99
C GLY A 90 -7.91 13.14 -15.27
N ALA A 91 -7.42 14.16 -16.00
CA ALA A 91 -8.25 15.28 -16.43
C ALA A 91 -9.33 14.85 -17.43
N ASP A 92 -8.97 14.01 -18.40
CA ASP A 92 -9.87 13.52 -19.45
C ASP A 92 -10.95 12.57 -18.91
N SER A 93 -10.67 11.87 -17.81
CA SER A 93 -11.61 10.97 -17.12
C SER A 93 -12.48 11.67 -16.05
N GLY A 94 -12.37 13.00 -15.90
CA GLY A 94 -13.18 13.78 -14.97
C GLY A 94 -12.75 13.68 -13.50
N VAL A 95 -11.56 13.14 -13.22
CA VAL A 95 -11.01 13.04 -11.87
C VAL A 95 -10.38 14.39 -11.48
N GLN A 96 -10.85 14.99 -10.38
CA GLN A 96 -10.27 16.24 -9.89
C GLN A 96 -8.81 16.05 -9.48
N ILE A 97 -7.91 16.73 -10.19
CA ILE A 97 -6.48 16.75 -9.86
C ILE A 97 -6.32 17.63 -8.62
N LEU A 98 -5.90 17.04 -7.50
CA LEU A 98 -5.65 17.78 -6.26
C LEU A 98 -4.20 18.33 -6.24
N ASP A 99 -4.00 19.51 -5.66
CA ASP A 99 -2.69 20.07 -5.36
C ASP A 99 -2.03 19.35 -4.16
N SER A 100 -0.78 19.70 -3.85
CA SER A 100 -0.04 19.13 -2.71
C SER A 100 -0.66 19.46 -1.34
N LYS A 101 -1.67 20.33 -1.29
CA LYS A 101 -2.45 20.72 -0.11
C LYS A 101 -3.85 20.11 -0.14
N GLY A 102 -4.14 19.19 -1.07
CA GLY A 102 -5.42 18.50 -1.19
C GLY A 102 -6.56 19.35 -1.76
N LYS A 103 -6.26 20.49 -2.41
CA LYS A 103 -7.27 21.34 -3.04
C LYS A 103 -7.42 21.03 -4.53
N PRO A 104 -8.62 21.13 -5.13
CA PRO A 104 -8.80 20.98 -6.57
C PRO A 104 -7.94 21.99 -7.32
N LYS A 105 -7.08 21.50 -8.20
CA LYS A 105 -6.29 22.32 -9.12
C LYS A 105 -7.06 22.44 -10.43
N ALA A 106 -7.40 23.67 -10.81
CA ALA A 106 -8.09 23.92 -12.08
C ALA A 106 -7.24 23.44 -13.27
N PRO A 107 -7.83 22.78 -14.27
CA PRO A 107 -7.12 22.36 -15.47
C PRO A 107 -6.60 23.60 -16.20
N THR A 108 -5.30 23.61 -16.51
CA THR A 108 -4.68 24.59 -17.42
C THR A 108 -3.99 23.80 -18.52
#